data_AF-A0A0F9VEX8-F1
#
_entry.id   AF-A0A0F9VEX8-F1
#
_cell.length_a   1.000
_cell.length_b   1.000
_cell.length_c   1.000
_cell.angle_alpha   90.00
_cell.angle_beta   90.00
_cell.angle_gamma   90.00
#
_symmetry.space_group_name_H-M   'P 1'
#
loop_
_entity.id
_entity.type
_entity.pdbx_description
1 polymer ?
#
loop_
_entity_poly.entity_id
_entity_poly.type
_entity_poly.pdbx_seq_one_letter_code
_entity_poly.pdbx_strand_id
1 'polypeptide(L)'
;MCEPITIMAAAGLAMSAAGSGVAAYGQIRAGQAAKAQAEFQADVARNNAITFRAAADDTYDRGEEFETQFRLQAEDLKGQQRAAFASNGILLGEGTALTVLEDTAQLTELDALTIRNNVERQAVGLLSQGNSFLAQSALFSNVAASASGAARLGAFSTLLGGEANTAFQTVAFKQSGVF
;
A
#
# COMPACT_ATOMS: atom_id res chain seq x y z
N MET A 1 -2.48 -19.52 66.09
CA MET A 1 -1.53 -18.38 66.11
C MET A 1 -1.40 -17.90 64.68
N CYS A 2 -1.75 -16.66 64.37
CA CYS A 2 -1.57 -16.11 63.01
C CYS A 2 -0.08 -15.90 62.80
N GLU A 3 0.59 -16.86 62.17
CA GLU A 3 2.01 -16.72 61.88
C GLU A 3 2.20 -15.64 60.80
N PRO A 4 3.17 -14.72 60.99
CA PRO A 4 3.40 -13.59 60.07
C PRO A 4 3.78 -14.04 58.64
N ILE A 5 4.18 -15.30 58.47
CA ILE A 5 4.54 -15.91 57.19
C ILE A 5 3.29 -16.16 56.32
N THR A 6 2.14 -16.51 56.90
CA THR A 6 0.91 -16.77 56.13
C THR A 6 0.29 -15.49 55.56
N ILE A 7 0.41 -14.38 56.29
CA ILE A 7 -0.04 -13.05 55.83
C ILE A 7 0.92 -12.48 54.77
N MET A 8 2.23 -12.70 54.90
CA MET A 8 3.21 -12.30 53.87
C MET A 8 3.10 -13.14 52.58
N ALA A 9 2.80 -14.43 52.68
CA ALA A 9 2.54 -15.28 51.50
C ALA A 9 1.25 -14.86 50.77
N ALA A 10 0.18 -14.55 51.51
CA ALA A 10 -1.05 -14.00 50.95
C ALA A 10 -0.87 -12.59 50.36
N ALA A 11 -0.03 -11.74 50.98
CA ALA A 11 0.34 -10.43 50.46
C ALA A 11 1.25 -10.51 49.22
N GLY A 12 2.15 -11.49 49.16
CA GLY A 12 2.98 -11.81 47.98
C GLY A 12 2.14 -12.36 46.83
N LEU A 13 1.13 -13.19 47.13
CA LEU A 13 0.13 -13.69 46.19
C LEU A 13 -0.77 -12.55 45.65
N ALA A 14 -1.25 -11.66 46.53
CA ALA A 14 -2.02 -10.47 46.14
C ALA A 14 -1.17 -9.48 45.32
N MET A 15 0.12 -9.32 45.65
CA MET A 15 1.06 -8.53 44.85
C MET A 15 1.40 -9.19 43.50
N SER A 16 1.42 -10.52 43.41
CA SER A 16 1.63 -11.23 42.15
C SER A 16 0.40 -11.20 41.23
N ALA A 17 -0.82 -11.22 41.79
CA ALA A 17 -2.06 -10.98 41.06
C ALA A 17 -2.23 -9.50 40.65
N ALA A 18 -1.78 -8.56 41.48
CA ALA A 18 -1.67 -7.15 41.09
C ALA A 18 -0.61 -6.93 40.01
N GLY A 19 0.52 -7.65 40.09
CA GLY A 19 1.61 -7.64 39.11
C GLY A 19 1.23 -8.25 37.76
N SER A 20 0.42 -9.31 37.73
CA SER A 20 -0.13 -9.89 36.49
C SER A 20 -1.12 -8.95 35.82
N GLY A 21 -1.93 -8.22 36.59
CA GLY A 21 -2.80 -7.15 36.09
C GLY A 21 -2.03 -5.99 35.45
N VAL A 22 -0.95 -5.52 36.09
CA VAL A 22 -0.08 -4.47 35.54
C VAL A 22 0.69 -4.94 34.30
N ALA A 23 1.17 -6.18 34.29
CA ALA A 23 1.84 -6.77 33.14
C ALA A 23 0.89 -6.96 31.94
N ALA A 24 -0.33 -7.47 32.17
CA ALA A 24 -1.37 -7.60 31.16
C ALA A 24 -1.80 -6.23 30.60
N TYR A 25 -1.93 -5.21 31.46
CA TYR A 25 -2.22 -3.85 31.04
C TYR A 25 -1.11 -3.24 30.17
N GLY A 26 0.15 -3.47 30.55
CA GLY A 26 1.32 -3.07 29.76
C GLY A 26 1.33 -3.71 28.37
N GLN A 27 1.00 -5.00 28.26
CA GLN A 27 0.91 -5.72 26.99
C GLN A 27 -0.21 -5.18 26.09
N ILE A 28 -1.38 -4.85 26.66
CA ILE A 28 -2.48 -4.22 25.89
C ILE A 28 -2.06 -2.86 25.34
N ARG A 29 -1.43 -2.01 26.16
CA ARG A 29 -0.96 -0.70 25.71
C ARG A 29 0.13 -0.81 24.64
N ALA A 30 1.08 -1.73 24.80
CA ALA A 30 2.11 -1.99 23.79
C ALA A 30 1.49 -2.46 22.46
N GLY A 31 0.49 -3.34 22.52
CA GLY A 31 -0.26 -3.80 21.34
C GLY A 31 -1.06 -2.69 20.66
N GLN A 32 -1.67 -1.78 21.43
CA GLN A 32 -2.37 -0.61 20.90
C GLN A 32 -1.42 0.36 20.21
N ALA A 33 -0.23 0.59 20.77
CA ALA A 33 0.80 1.42 20.12
C ALA A 33 1.29 0.79 18.82
N ALA A 34 1.57 -0.52 18.81
CA ALA A 34 1.95 -1.26 17.60
C ALA A 34 0.85 -1.23 16.53
N LYS A 35 -0.42 -1.36 16.94
CA LYS A 35 -1.58 -1.22 16.05
C LYS A 35 -1.62 0.17 15.42
N ALA A 36 -1.58 1.23 16.22
CA ALA A 36 -1.64 2.61 15.71
C ALA A 36 -0.48 2.93 14.76
N GLN A 37 0.72 2.41 15.06
CA GLN A 37 1.88 2.55 14.18
C GLN A 37 1.68 1.82 12.84
N ALA A 38 1.11 0.61 12.85
CA ALA A 38 0.81 -0.14 11.64
C ALA A 38 -0.32 0.50 10.82
N GLU A 39 -1.37 1.01 11.45
CA GLU A 39 -2.44 1.78 10.78
C GLU A 39 -1.87 3.04 10.11
N PHE A 40 -1.00 3.78 10.79
CA PHE A 40 -0.33 4.93 10.19
C PHE A 40 0.51 4.55 8.96
N GLN A 41 1.28 3.47 9.03
CA GLN A 41 2.04 2.98 7.87
C GLN A 41 1.11 2.54 6.72
N ALA A 42 -0.04 1.93 7.04
CA ALA A 42 -1.04 1.55 6.06
C ALA A 42 -1.62 2.78 5.34
N ASP A 43 -1.91 3.85 6.07
CA ASP A 43 -2.44 5.10 5.52
C ASP A 43 -1.40 5.84 4.67
N VAL A 44 -0.13 5.89 5.11
CA VAL A 44 0.97 6.43 4.30
C VAL A 44 1.10 5.68 2.99
N ALA A 45 1.08 4.33 3.03
CA ALA A 45 1.14 3.52 1.83
C ALA A 45 -0.08 3.76 0.91
N ARG A 46 -1.29 3.90 1.48
CA ARG A 46 -2.50 4.23 0.71
C ARG A 46 -2.38 5.59 0.04
N ASN A 47 -1.89 6.61 0.74
CA ASN A 47 -1.67 7.94 0.18
C ASN A 47 -0.65 7.90 -0.97
N ASN A 48 0.44 7.16 -0.82
CA ASN A 48 1.41 6.95 -1.89
C ASN A 48 0.72 6.32 -3.11
N ALA A 49 -0.09 5.28 -2.92
CA ALA A 49 -0.82 4.65 -4.01
C ALA A 49 -1.75 5.63 -4.76
N ILE A 50 -2.45 6.51 -4.04
CA ILE A 50 -3.29 7.57 -4.63
C ILE A 50 -2.43 8.52 -5.45
N THR A 51 -1.30 8.97 -4.94
CA THR A 51 -0.37 9.85 -5.66
C THR A 51 0.13 9.21 -6.96
N PHE A 52 0.51 7.93 -6.94
CA PHE A 52 0.95 7.22 -8.15
C PHE A 52 -0.18 7.05 -9.16
N ARG A 53 -1.41 6.84 -8.70
CA ARG A 53 -2.57 6.78 -9.58
C ARG A 53 -2.86 8.13 -10.24
N ALA A 54 -2.86 9.21 -9.44
CA ALA A 54 -3.02 10.56 -9.96
C ALA A 54 -1.91 10.94 -10.97
N ALA A 55 -0.66 10.51 -10.72
CA ALA A 55 0.43 10.70 -11.67
C ALA A 55 0.22 9.89 -12.97
N ALA A 56 -0.35 8.70 -12.89
CA ALA A 56 -0.69 7.91 -14.07
C ALA A 56 -1.79 8.60 -14.89
N ASP A 57 -2.82 9.12 -14.22
CA ASP A 57 -3.90 9.88 -14.86
C ASP A 57 -3.36 11.15 -15.56
N ASP A 58 -2.52 11.95 -14.88
CA ASP A 58 -1.85 13.11 -15.51
C ASP A 58 -0.95 12.71 -16.70
N THR A 59 -0.33 11.53 -16.66
CA THR A 59 0.45 11.01 -17.79
C THR A 59 -0.43 10.73 -18.99
N TYR A 60 -1.64 10.18 -18.79
CA TYR A 60 -2.62 9.99 -19.87
C TYR A 60 -3.08 11.33 -20.46
N ASP A 61 -3.45 12.29 -19.61
CA ASP A 61 -3.93 13.60 -20.04
C ASP A 61 -2.88 14.33 -20.90
N ARG A 62 -1.62 14.35 -20.45
CA ARG A 62 -0.50 14.92 -21.22
C ARG A 62 -0.25 14.16 -22.52
N GLY A 63 -0.42 12.85 -22.49
CA GLY A 63 -0.29 11.98 -23.66
C GLY A 63 -1.31 12.29 -24.74
N GLU A 64 -2.57 12.48 -24.35
CA GLU A 64 -3.66 12.85 -25.25
C GLU A 64 -3.45 14.25 -25.84
N GLU A 65 -2.98 15.21 -25.03
CA GLU A 65 -2.64 16.54 -25.52
C GLU A 65 -1.49 16.47 -26.55
N PHE A 66 -0.42 15.72 -26.25
CA PHE A 66 0.70 15.56 -27.17
C PHE A 66 0.31 14.87 -28.48
N GLU A 67 -0.49 13.80 -28.41
CA GLU A 67 -1.02 13.13 -29.60
C GLU A 67 -1.87 14.11 -30.44
N THR A 68 -2.76 14.87 -29.80
CA THR A 68 -3.62 15.84 -30.48
C THR A 68 -2.79 16.90 -31.20
N GLN A 69 -1.80 17.47 -30.53
CA GLN A 69 -0.88 18.45 -31.12
C GLN A 69 -0.11 17.86 -32.30
N PHE A 70 0.38 16.63 -32.17
CA PHE A 70 1.07 15.93 -33.25
C PHE A 70 0.14 15.71 -34.46
N ARG A 71 -1.11 15.28 -34.24
CA ARG A 71 -2.09 15.10 -35.33
C ARG A 71 -2.41 16.40 -36.05
N LEU A 72 -2.50 17.53 -35.33
CA LEU A 72 -2.68 18.85 -35.96
C LEU A 72 -1.48 19.23 -36.85
N GLN A 73 -0.25 18.99 -36.38
CA GLN A 73 0.96 19.23 -37.17
C GLN A 73 1.04 18.31 -38.40
N ALA A 74 0.64 17.06 -38.25
CA ALA A 74 0.57 16.09 -39.35
C ALA A 74 -0.44 16.51 -40.43
N GLU A 75 -1.62 16.99 -40.04
CA GLU A 75 -2.61 17.50 -40.99
C GLU A 75 -2.14 18.78 -41.69
N ASP A 76 -1.45 19.68 -40.98
CA ASP A 76 -0.84 20.87 -41.60
C ASP A 76 0.24 20.49 -42.62
N LEU A 77 1.13 19.57 -42.28
CA LEU A 77 2.15 19.03 -43.19
C LEU A 77 1.51 18.42 -44.45
N LYS A 78 0.48 17.61 -44.28
CA LYS A 78 -0.28 17.01 -45.39
C LYS A 78 -0.98 18.08 -46.24
N GLY A 79 -1.50 19.13 -45.62
CA GLY A 79 -2.05 20.31 -46.30
C GLY A 79 -0.99 21.03 -47.15
N GLN A 80 0.20 21.26 -46.60
CA GLN A 80 1.33 21.87 -47.31
C GLN A 80 1.79 21.00 -48.49
N GLN A 81 1.89 19.68 -48.31
CA GLN A 81 2.21 18.73 -49.38
C GLN A 81 1.18 18.79 -50.52
N ARG A 82 -0.12 18.79 -50.19
CA ARG A 82 -1.20 18.94 -51.18
C ARG A 82 -1.11 20.26 -51.94
N ALA A 83 -0.88 21.36 -51.23
CA ALA A 83 -0.73 22.68 -51.84
C ALA A 83 0.49 22.73 -52.77
N ALA A 84 1.62 22.15 -52.37
CA ALA A 84 2.83 22.07 -53.17
C ALA A 84 2.65 21.22 -54.44
N PHE A 85 1.99 20.05 -54.35
CA PHE A 85 1.68 19.25 -55.53
C PHE A 85 0.72 19.99 -56.47
N ALA A 86 -0.34 20.60 -55.93
CA ALA A 86 -1.29 21.38 -56.71
C ALA A 86 -0.63 22.59 -57.41
N SER A 87 0.28 23.31 -56.72
CA SER A 87 1.00 24.45 -57.31
C SER A 87 1.96 24.04 -58.43
N ASN A 88 2.45 22.80 -58.40
CA ASN A 88 3.29 22.23 -59.46
C ASN A 88 2.47 21.53 -60.57
N GLY A 89 1.13 21.62 -60.54
CA GLY A 89 0.24 21.01 -61.53
C GLY A 89 0.16 19.48 -61.45
N ILE A 90 0.55 18.89 -60.31
CA ILE A 90 0.55 17.45 -60.10
C ILE A 90 -0.83 17.00 -59.58
N LEU A 91 -1.43 16.00 -60.22
CA LEU A 91 -2.70 15.40 -59.80
C LEU A 91 -2.52 14.67 -58.46
N LEU A 92 -3.31 15.06 -57.45
CA LEU A 92 -3.20 14.53 -56.08
C LEU A 92 -3.71 13.09 -55.92
N GLY A 93 -4.54 12.61 -56.85
CA GLY A 93 -5.19 11.31 -56.78
C GLY A 93 -4.46 10.18 -57.52
N GLU A 94 -3.28 10.45 -58.06
CA GLU A 94 -2.59 9.54 -58.99
C GLU A 94 -1.07 9.59 -58.83
N GLY A 95 -0.40 8.51 -59.22
CA GLY A 95 1.06 8.44 -59.31
C GLY A 95 1.78 8.76 -58.00
N THR A 96 2.98 9.33 -58.10
CA THR A 96 3.88 9.57 -56.96
C THR A 96 3.30 10.51 -55.90
N ALA A 97 2.42 11.46 -56.28
CA ALA A 97 1.82 12.38 -55.32
C ALA A 97 0.85 11.67 -54.37
N LEU A 98 0.04 10.74 -54.88
CA LEU A 98 -0.84 9.92 -54.04
C LEU A 98 -0.01 9.06 -53.08
N THR A 99 1.02 8.37 -53.58
CA THR A 99 1.89 7.53 -52.75
C THR A 99 2.55 8.32 -51.62
N VAL A 100 3.08 9.52 -51.89
CA VAL A 100 3.68 10.37 -50.85
C VAL A 100 2.65 10.80 -49.79
N LEU A 101 1.42 11.12 -50.19
CA LEU A 101 0.36 11.49 -49.25
C LEU A 101 -0.11 10.30 -48.42
N GLU A 102 -0.17 9.11 -49.01
CA GLU A 102 -0.49 7.85 -48.32
C GLU A 102 0.61 7.46 -47.33
N ASP A 103 1.88 7.49 -47.75
CA ASP A 103 3.03 7.22 -46.90
C ASP A 103 3.08 8.21 -45.72
N THR A 104 2.84 9.49 -45.99
CA THR A 104 2.77 10.50 -44.93
C THR A 104 1.66 10.19 -43.94
N ALA A 105 0.47 9.79 -44.40
CA ALA A 105 -0.63 9.41 -43.51
C ALA A 105 -0.35 8.14 -42.71
N GLN A 106 0.34 7.16 -43.28
CA GLN A 106 0.74 5.94 -42.57
C GLN A 106 1.79 6.22 -41.50
N LEU A 107 2.81 7.02 -41.83
CA LEU A 107 3.86 7.40 -40.89
C LEU A 107 3.30 8.24 -39.74
N THR A 108 2.39 9.18 -40.02
CA THR A 108 1.77 9.97 -38.95
C THR A 108 0.88 9.12 -38.06
N GLU A 109 0.12 8.15 -38.59
CA GLU A 109 -0.64 7.24 -37.72
C GLU A 109 0.28 6.35 -36.89
N LEU A 110 1.38 5.85 -37.46
CA LEU A 110 2.38 5.06 -36.73
C LEU A 110 3.00 5.86 -35.59
N ASP A 111 3.35 7.12 -35.82
CA ASP A 111 3.92 8.01 -34.81
C ASP A 111 2.89 8.33 -33.72
N ALA A 112 1.63 8.57 -34.07
CA ALA A 112 0.54 8.77 -33.11
C ALA A 112 0.33 7.52 -32.21
N LEU A 113 0.35 6.32 -32.80
CA LEU A 113 0.29 5.07 -32.03
C LEU A 113 1.53 4.87 -31.14
N THR A 114 2.70 5.29 -31.62
CA THR A 114 3.95 5.25 -30.84
C THR A 114 3.87 6.17 -29.62
N ILE A 115 3.31 7.37 -29.78
CA ILE A 115 3.01 8.30 -28.67
C ILE A 115 2.13 7.61 -27.64
N ARG A 116 0.98 7.05 -28.06
CA ARG A 116 0.06 6.33 -27.16
C ARG A 116 0.76 5.19 -26.43
N ASN A 117 1.53 4.38 -27.14
CA ASN A 117 2.21 3.24 -26.52
C ASN A 117 3.23 3.68 -25.45
N ASN A 118 3.95 4.78 -25.69
CA ASN A 118 4.89 5.33 -24.72
C ASN A 118 4.18 5.89 -23.48
N VAL A 119 3.03 6.52 -23.66
CA VAL A 119 2.18 7.02 -22.56
C VAL A 119 1.64 5.85 -21.74
N GLU A 120 1.09 4.83 -22.39
CA GLU A 120 0.59 3.62 -21.72
C GLU A 120 1.68 2.91 -20.91
N ARG A 121 2.88 2.77 -21.46
CA ARG A 121 4.01 2.15 -20.74
C ARG A 121 4.39 2.92 -19.48
N GLN A 122 4.42 4.25 -19.55
CA GLN A 122 4.71 5.10 -18.40
C GLN A 122 3.62 4.98 -17.33
N ALA A 123 2.35 5.11 -17.75
CA ALA A 123 1.21 5.02 -16.84
C ALA A 123 1.11 3.65 -16.17
N VAL A 124 1.32 2.54 -16.90
CA VAL A 124 1.35 1.19 -16.33
C VAL A 124 2.48 1.04 -15.29
N GLY A 125 3.65 1.62 -15.54
CA GLY A 125 4.75 1.65 -14.56
C GLY A 125 4.37 2.37 -13.26
N LEU A 126 3.65 3.49 -13.36
CA LEU A 126 3.13 4.24 -12.20
C LEU A 126 2.03 3.45 -11.46
N LEU A 127 1.08 2.87 -12.18
CA LEU A 127 0.02 2.04 -11.62
C LEU A 127 0.58 0.80 -10.91
N SER A 128 1.62 0.17 -11.46
CA SER A 128 2.31 -0.96 -10.81
C SER A 128 2.95 -0.56 -9.48
N GLN A 129 3.57 0.62 -9.42
CA GLN A 129 4.09 1.17 -8.16
C GLN A 129 2.96 1.45 -7.17
N GLY A 130 1.86 2.08 -7.62
CA GLY A 130 0.68 2.32 -6.80
C GLY A 130 0.07 1.03 -6.23
N ASN A 131 -0.06 -0.02 -7.05
CA ASN A 131 -0.55 -1.33 -6.61
C ASN A 131 0.38 -1.99 -5.58
N SER A 132 1.69 -1.80 -5.72
CA SER A 132 2.66 -2.29 -4.74
C SER A 132 2.49 -1.62 -3.38
N PHE A 133 2.17 -0.33 -3.36
CA PHE A 133 1.82 0.40 -2.14
C PHE A 133 0.46 0.00 -1.57
N LEU A 134 -0.54 -0.31 -2.40
CA LEU A 134 -1.81 -0.89 -1.91
C LEU A 134 -1.58 -2.24 -1.23
N ALA A 135 -0.73 -3.09 -1.80
CA ALA A 135 -0.36 -4.37 -1.19
C ALA A 135 0.34 -4.16 0.17
N GLN A 136 1.25 -3.19 0.28
CA GLN A 136 1.86 -2.80 1.57
C GLN A 136 0.80 -2.30 2.57
N SER A 137 -0.12 -1.45 2.12
CA SER A 137 -1.22 -0.94 2.98
C SER A 137 -2.07 -2.07 3.54
N ALA A 138 -2.43 -3.05 2.70
CA ALA A 138 -3.16 -4.23 3.12
C ALA A 138 -2.35 -5.07 4.13
N LEU A 139 -1.05 -5.25 3.89
CA LEU A 139 -0.17 -5.96 4.82
C LEU A 139 -0.10 -5.27 6.18
N PHE A 140 0.11 -3.96 6.23
CA PHE A 140 0.15 -3.21 7.49
C PHE A 140 -1.20 -3.21 8.21
N SER A 141 -2.31 -3.16 7.48
CA SER A 141 -3.65 -3.29 8.05
C SER A 141 -3.87 -4.66 8.70
N ASN A 142 -3.36 -5.74 8.09
CA ASN A 142 -3.39 -7.08 8.66
C ASN A 142 -2.50 -7.21 9.90
N VAL A 143 -1.32 -6.56 9.89
CA VAL A 143 -0.43 -6.49 11.07
C VAL A 143 -1.13 -5.74 12.22
N ALA A 144 -1.81 -4.63 11.94
CA ALA A 144 -2.57 -3.87 12.93
C ALA A 144 -3.69 -4.73 13.56
N ALA A 145 -4.45 -5.45 12.74
CA ALA A 145 -5.49 -6.36 13.19
C ALA A 145 -4.89 -7.49 14.07
N SER A 146 -3.80 -8.10 13.62
CA SER A 146 -3.13 -9.20 14.32
C SER A 146 -2.49 -8.75 15.65
N ALA A 147 -1.84 -7.59 15.68
CA ALA A 147 -1.26 -7.01 16.89
C ALA A 147 -2.32 -6.78 17.97
N SER A 148 -3.52 -6.34 17.57
CA SER A 148 -4.64 -6.17 18.50
C SER A 148 -5.17 -7.49 19.07
N GLY A 149 -5.22 -8.55 18.25
CA GLY A 149 -5.63 -9.89 18.67
C GLY A 149 -4.60 -10.56 19.58
N ALA A 150 -3.32 -10.53 19.18
CA ALA A 150 -2.21 -11.10 19.92
C ALA A 150 -2.01 -10.40 21.27
N ALA A 151 -2.15 -9.08 21.34
CA ALA A 151 -2.05 -8.35 22.60
C ALA A 151 -3.20 -8.69 23.57
N ARG A 152 -4.42 -8.88 23.07
CA ARG A 152 -5.57 -9.29 23.89
C ARG A 152 -5.44 -10.74 24.36
N LEU A 153 -5.00 -11.65 23.48
CA LEU A 153 -4.72 -13.04 23.83
C LEU A 153 -3.55 -13.17 24.83
N GLY A 154 -2.48 -12.41 24.63
CA GLY A 154 -1.33 -12.37 25.54
C GLY A 154 -1.69 -11.81 26.91
N ALA A 155 -2.51 -10.75 26.96
CA ALA A 155 -3.03 -10.22 28.21
C ALA A 155 -3.96 -11.22 28.92
N PHE A 156 -4.85 -11.88 28.18
CA PHE A 156 -5.72 -12.94 28.72
C PHE A 156 -4.91 -14.14 29.23
N SER A 157 -3.89 -14.59 28.48
CA SER A 157 -2.99 -15.67 28.89
C SER A 157 -2.13 -15.27 30.10
N THR A 158 -1.74 -14.01 30.22
CA THR A 158 -0.99 -13.50 31.39
C THR A 158 -1.88 -13.45 32.63
N LEU A 159 -3.16 -13.10 32.46
CA LEU A 159 -4.16 -13.17 33.53
C LEU A 159 -4.42 -14.62 33.96
N LEU A 160 -4.68 -15.52 33.01
CA LEU A 160 -4.94 -16.95 33.27
C LEU A 160 -3.71 -17.68 33.84
N GLY A 161 -2.53 -17.39 33.31
CA GLY A 161 -1.25 -17.97 33.74
C GLY A 161 -0.75 -17.40 35.06
N GLY A 162 -1.10 -16.15 35.38
CA GLY A 162 -0.88 -15.55 36.69
C GLY A 162 -1.62 -16.30 37.81
N GLU A 163 -2.82 -16.80 37.53
CA GLU A 163 -3.60 -17.63 38.47
C GLU A 163 -3.10 -19.08 38.54
N ALA A 164 -2.64 -19.66 37.41
CA ALA A 164 -2.08 -21.02 37.39
C ALA A 164 -0.74 -21.12 38.14
N ASN A 165 0.17 -20.16 37.96
CA ASN A 165 1.50 -20.22 38.58
C ASN A 165 1.44 -20.01 40.11
N THR A 166 0.48 -19.19 40.56
CA THR A 166 0.21 -18.98 41.99
C THR A 166 -0.46 -20.19 42.64
N ALA A 167 -1.40 -20.86 41.96
CA ALA A 167 -1.98 -22.11 42.44
C ALA A 167 -0.95 -23.25 42.53
N PHE A 168 -0.10 -23.42 41.51
CA PHE A 168 0.98 -24.42 41.55
C PHE A 168 2.01 -24.14 42.63
N GLN A 169 2.42 -22.89 42.85
CA GLN A 169 3.32 -22.57 43.96
C GLN A 169 2.67 -22.81 45.32
N THR A 170 1.40 -22.46 45.50
CA THR A 170 0.71 -22.67 46.80
C THR A 170 0.53 -24.15 47.11
N VAL A 171 0.24 -24.98 46.10
CA VAL A 171 0.15 -26.44 46.24
C VAL A 171 1.53 -27.06 46.45
N ALA A 172 2.56 -26.62 45.72
CA ALA A 172 3.93 -27.08 45.90
C ALA A 172 4.50 -26.73 47.28
N PHE A 173 4.20 -25.54 47.82
CA PHE A 173 4.57 -25.13 49.18
C PHE A 173 3.81 -25.92 50.26
N LYS A 174 2.56 -26.33 50.01
CA LYS A 174 1.85 -27.27 50.90
C LYS A 174 2.44 -28.68 50.84
N GLN A 175 2.94 -29.11 49.68
CA GLN A 175 3.47 -30.45 49.47
C GLN A 175 4.91 -30.62 49.97
N SER A 176 5.69 -29.53 50.07
CA SER A 176 7.07 -29.52 50.59
C SER A 176 7.18 -29.48 52.12
N GLY A 177 6.05 -29.60 52.85
CA GLY A 177 6.05 -29.90 54.29
C GLY A 177 6.50 -28.75 55.21
N VAL A 178 6.23 -27.50 54.84
CA VAL A 178 6.46 -26.30 55.69
C VAL A 178 5.16 -25.85 56.40
N PHE A 179 4.27 -26.80 56.69
CA PHE A 179 3.12 -26.65 57.61
C PHE A 179 2.94 -27.93 58.42
#